data_AF-A0A509CQN1-F1
#
_entry.id   AF-A0A509CQN1-F1
#
_cell.length_a   1.000
_cell.length_b   1.000
_cell.length_c   1.000
_cell.angle_alpha   90.00
_cell.angle_beta   90.00
_cell.angle_gamma   90.00
#
_symmetry.space_group_name_H-M   'P 1'
#
loop_
_entity.id
_entity.type
_entity.pdbx_description
1 polymer ?
#
loop_
_entity_poly.entity_id
_entity_poly.type
_entity_poly.pdbx_seq_one_letter_code
_entity_poly.pdbx_strand_id
1 'polypeptide(L)'
;MPLIVEFTCELPNGVHARPASHVETLCNTFTSQIEWHNLRTDRKGSAKSALALIGTDTLAGDHCQLVISGADEQVACQRLSQWLRDEFPLCDAPLAEIKNSELEPLPASLTQLNPQIYRARSVCSGSAGGVLTPLSSLDLNALGELPTANDTETEQAALDNGLAMLIKHIEFRQLDSDGAASAILEAHRSLAGDASLRQHLLDGVLRGLSCAQAIVESANHFCNEFARASSSYLQERALDVRDVCFQLLQHIYGEQRFPAPGQLTRPSICMAEELTPSQFLELDKNLSQRSAVKKRRHHFAHGDSRPLIQHSHPGWRGD
;
A
#
# COMPACT_ATOMS: atom_id res chain seq x y z
N MET A 1 -8.79 35.35 7.43
CA MET A 1 -9.39 34.28 8.25
C MET A 1 -9.40 33.04 7.36
N PRO A 2 -9.04 31.85 7.87
CA PRO A 2 -9.06 30.65 7.06
C PRO A 2 -10.48 30.38 6.54
N LEU A 3 -10.59 29.89 5.31
CA LEU A 3 -11.85 29.45 4.72
C LEU A 3 -12.13 28.01 5.16
N ILE A 4 -13.39 27.70 5.43
CA ILE A 4 -13.82 26.38 5.90
C ILE A 4 -14.80 25.78 4.88
N VAL A 5 -14.55 24.53 4.49
CA VAL A 5 -15.48 23.71 3.71
C VAL A 5 -15.92 22.54 4.59
N GLU A 6 -17.22 22.40 4.81
CA GLU A 6 -17.79 21.30 5.58
C GLU A 6 -18.37 20.23 4.65
N PHE A 7 -18.20 18.96 5.02
CA PHE A 7 -18.76 17.83 4.29
C PHE A 7 -18.93 16.61 5.19
N THR A 8 -19.69 15.63 4.72
CA THR A 8 -19.81 14.31 5.35
C THR A 8 -19.11 13.29 4.46
N CYS A 9 -18.32 12.38 5.04
CA CYS A 9 -17.68 11.32 4.27
C CYS A 9 -18.71 10.28 3.82
N GLU A 10 -19.02 10.20 2.53
CA GLU A 10 -19.99 9.24 1.98
C GLU A 10 -19.33 7.92 1.51
N LEU A 11 -18.00 7.84 1.59
CA LEU A 11 -17.26 6.68 1.13
C LEU A 11 -17.50 5.47 2.04
N PRO A 12 -17.95 4.32 1.50
CA PRO A 12 -18.38 3.18 2.32
C PRO A 12 -17.24 2.61 3.17
N ASN A 13 -16.00 2.68 2.68
CA ASN A 13 -14.81 2.21 3.41
C ASN A 13 -14.04 3.35 4.10
N GLY A 14 -14.59 4.56 4.14
CA GLY A 14 -13.94 5.75 4.68
C GLY A 14 -12.82 6.29 3.78
N VAL A 15 -12.02 7.23 4.32
CA VAL A 15 -10.85 7.79 3.61
C VAL A 15 -9.64 6.90 3.82
N HIS A 16 -9.45 5.98 2.89
CA HIS A 16 -8.26 5.15 2.82
C HIS A 16 -7.28 5.60 1.73
N ALA A 17 -6.19 4.84 1.53
CA ALA A 17 -5.11 5.18 0.58
C ALA A 17 -5.60 5.74 -0.76
N ARG A 18 -6.49 5.05 -1.48
CA ARG A 18 -7.00 5.54 -2.78
C ARG A 18 -7.74 6.90 -2.69
N PRO A 19 -8.84 7.09 -1.95
CA PRO A 19 -9.45 8.41 -1.75
C PRO A 19 -8.48 9.44 -1.18
N ALA A 20 -7.59 9.05 -0.26
CA ALA A 20 -6.57 9.92 0.30
C ALA A 20 -5.59 10.42 -0.78
N SER A 21 -5.12 9.56 -1.69
CA SER A 21 -4.28 9.93 -2.83
C SER A 21 -5.03 10.86 -3.79
N HIS A 22 -6.34 10.66 -4.01
CA HIS A 22 -7.13 11.57 -4.83
C HIS A 22 -7.24 12.98 -4.20
N VAL A 23 -7.53 13.04 -2.89
CA VAL A 23 -7.56 14.29 -2.12
C VAL A 23 -6.18 14.96 -2.16
N GLU A 24 -5.13 14.22 -1.83
CA GLU A 24 -3.73 14.67 -1.86
C GLU A 24 -3.35 15.25 -3.22
N THR A 25 -3.63 14.53 -4.30
CA THR A 25 -3.30 14.94 -5.67
C THR A 25 -3.93 16.29 -5.99
N LEU A 26 -5.22 16.45 -5.70
CA LEU A 26 -5.93 17.71 -5.93
C LEU A 26 -5.39 18.82 -5.03
N CYS A 27 -5.20 18.54 -3.74
CA CYS A 27 -4.72 19.52 -2.76
C CYS A 27 -3.30 20.02 -3.10
N ASN A 28 -2.44 19.17 -3.66
CA ASN A 28 -1.08 19.54 -4.09
C ASN A 28 -1.05 20.45 -5.33
N THR A 29 -2.17 20.65 -6.04
CA THR A 29 -2.25 21.66 -7.12
C THR A 29 -2.34 23.10 -6.60
N PHE A 30 -2.61 23.28 -5.30
CA PHE A 30 -2.72 24.58 -4.66
C PHE A 30 -1.48 24.91 -3.84
N THR A 31 -1.19 26.19 -3.68
CA THR A 31 -0.14 26.70 -2.79
C THR A 31 -0.61 26.80 -1.34
N SER A 32 -1.91 27.01 -1.10
CA SER A 32 -2.49 27.11 0.24
C SER A 32 -2.24 25.88 1.11
N GLN A 33 -2.16 26.11 2.42
CA GLN A 33 -2.27 25.05 3.41
C GLN A 33 -3.73 24.59 3.49
N ILE A 34 -3.92 23.28 3.51
CA ILE A 34 -5.24 22.65 3.55
C ILE A 34 -5.16 21.59 4.65
N GLU A 35 -5.84 21.82 5.76
CA GLU A 35 -5.94 20.88 6.89
C GLU A 35 -7.28 20.15 6.82
N TRP A 36 -7.23 18.82 6.84
CA TRP A 36 -8.40 17.96 7.00
C TRP A 36 -8.63 17.71 8.48
N HIS A 37 -9.84 17.95 8.95
CA HIS A 37 -10.24 17.73 10.34
C HIS A 37 -11.43 16.78 10.38
N ASN A 38 -11.26 15.62 11.02
CA ASN A 38 -12.36 14.73 11.32
C ASN A 38 -12.95 15.09 12.69
N LEU A 39 -14.21 15.53 12.72
CA LEU A 39 -14.87 16.01 13.94
C LEU A 39 -15.21 14.88 14.92
N ARG A 40 -15.33 13.62 14.46
CA ARG A 40 -15.57 12.47 15.35
C ARG A 40 -14.35 12.14 16.19
N THR A 41 -13.18 12.13 15.58
CA THR A 41 -11.92 11.73 16.23
C THR A 41 -11.15 12.92 16.79
N ASP A 42 -11.56 14.14 16.43
CA ASP A 42 -10.83 15.40 16.64
C ASP A 42 -9.40 15.38 16.06
N ARG A 43 -9.13 14.46 15.12
CA ARG A 43 -7.82 14.33 14.49
C ARG A 43 -7.74 15.21 13.27
N LYS A 44 -6.54 15.73 13.05
CA LYS A 44 -6.20 16.65 11.98
C LYS A 44 -5.01 16.14 11.20
N GLY A 45 -5.00 16.38 9.91
CA GLY A 45 -3.91 16.02 9.02
C GLY A 45 -3.84 16.96 7.83
N SER A 46 -2.65 17.16 7.28
CA SER A 46 -2.50 17.89 6.02
C SER A 46 -3.24 17.14 4.91
N ALA A 47 -4.16 17.81 4.21
CA ALA A 47 -4.84 17.22 3.05
C ALA A 47 -3.90 17.05 1.85
N LYS A 48 -2.67 17.56 1.93
CA LYS A 48 -1.58 17.34 0.96
C LYS A 48 -0.70 16.13 1.28
N SER A 49 -1.09 15.31 2.25
CA SER A 49 -0.44 14.05 2.59
C SER A 49 -1.50 12.96 2.71
N ALA A 50 -1.39 11.93 1.88
CA ALA A 50 -2.22 10.74 1.99
C ALA A 50 -2.05 10.06 3.36
N LEU A 51 -0.82 10.02 3.89
CA LEU A 51 -0.55 9.44 5.22
C LEU A 51 -1.24 10.22 6.34
N ALA A 52 -1.14 11.56 6.33
CA ALA A 52 -1.79 12.41 7.32
C ALA A 52 -3.32 12.30 7.26
N LEU A 53 -3.89 12.23 6.05
CA LEU A 53 -5.32 12.01 5.84
C LEU A 53 -5.78 10.68 6.45
N ILE A 54 -5.05 9.59 6.19
CA ILE A 54 -5.37 8.28 6.77
C ILE A 54 -5.28 8.32 8.30
N GLY A 55 -4.30 9.02 8.86
CA GLY A 55 -4.13 9.19 10.31
C GLY A 55 -5.35 9.82 11.01
N THR A 56 -6.19 10.57 10.27
CA THR A 56 -7.45 11.13 10.79
C THR A 56 -8.50 10.09 11.12
N ASP A 57 -8.34 8.84 10.62
CA ASP A 57 -9.26 7.73 10.79
C ASP A 57 -10.69 8.08 10.34
N THR A 58 -10.84 8.74 9.19
CA THR A 58 -12.15 9.16 8.66
C THR A 58 -12.96 7.98 8.12
N LEU A 59 -14.16 7.77 8.66
CA LEU A 59 -15.10 6.70 8.32
C LEU A 59 -16.35 7.23 7.61
N ALA A 60 -17.12 6.31 7.00
CA ALA A 60 -18.42 6.62 6.41
C ALA A 60 -19.35 7.28 7.46
N GLY A 61 -19.94 8.42 7.09
CA GLY A 61 -20.82 9.22 7.94
C GLY A 61 -20.10 10.23 8.85
N ASP A 62 -18.77 10.25 8.89
CA ASP A 62 -18.02 11.23 9.68
C ASP A 62 -18.20 12.63 9.09
N HIS A 63 -18.47 13.59 9.98
CA HIS A 63 -18.49 15.02 9.63
C HIS A 63 -17.06 15.54 9.66
N CYS A 64 -16.67 16.22 8.58
CA CYS A 64 -15.31 16.69 8.38
C CYS A 64 -15.28 18.15 7.93
N GLN A 65 -14.14 18.80 8.17
CA GLN A 65 -13.86 20.15 7.72
C GLN A 65 -12.54 20.18 6.95
N LEU A 66 -12.50 20.95 5.86
CA LEU A 66 -11.27 21.44 5.26
C LEU A 66 -11.03 22.87 5.73
N VAL A 67 -9.93 23.10 6.44
CA VAL A 67 -9.47 24.43 6.85
C VAL A 67 -8.40 24.88 5.87
N ILE A 68 -8.68 25.92 5.10
CA ILE A 68 -7.86 26.38 3.97
C ILE A 68 -7.32 27.77 4.29
N SER A 69 -6.01 27.95 4.17
CA SER A 69 -5.35 29.24 4.35
C SER A 69 -4.17 29.42 3.41
N GLY A 70 -4.11 30.55 2.72
CA GLY A 70 -3.00 30.86 1.82
C GLY A 70 -3.36 31.79 0.67
N ALA A 71 -2.42 31.95 -0.26
CA ALA A 71 -2.53 32.93 -1.35
C ALA A 71 -3.67 32.62 -2.34
N ASP A 72 -3.94 31.33 -2.58
CA ASP A 72 -4.99 30.85 -3.48
C ASP A 72 -6.18 30.23 -2.73
N GLU A 73 -6.39 30.59 -1.46
CA GLU A 73 -7.39 29.97 -0.58
C GLU A 73 -8.82 30.03 -1.14
N GLN A 74 -9.18 31.12 -1.84
CA GLN A 74 -10.50 31.27 -2.46
C GLN A 74 -10.69 30.29 -3.63
N VAL A 75 -9.68 30.16 -4.49
CA VAL A 75 -9.70 29.25 -5.65
C VAL A 75 -9.74 27.80 -5.17
N ALA A 76 -8.91 27.47 -4.18
CA ALA A 76 -8.87 26.15 -3.55
C ALA A 76 -10.23 25.82 -2.90
N CYS A 77 -10.80 26.73 -2.11
CA CYS A 77 -12.09 26.54 -1.46
C CYS A 77 -13.21 26.26 -2.45
N GLN A 78 -13.30 27.03 -3.55
CA GLN A 78 -14.32 26.82 -4.58
C GLN A 78 -14.16 25.47 -5.27
N ARG A 79 -12.94 25.12 -5.70
CA ARG A 79 -12.68 23.85 -6.40
C ARG A 79 -12.90 22.64 -5.50
N LEU A 80 -12.43 22.69 -4.25
CA LEU A 80 -12.58 21.60 -3.28
C LEU A 80 -14.04 21.41 -2.87
N SER A 81 -14.81 22.49 -2.68
CA SER A 81 -16.24 22.40 -2.38
C SER A 81 -17.03 21.72 -3.50
N GLN A 82 -16.67 22.00 -4.76
CA GLN A 82 -17.28 21.32 -5.90
C GLN A 82 -16.83 19.86 -5.99
N TRP A 83 -15.54 19.61 -5.87
CA TRP A 83 -14.96 18.28 -5.97
C TRP A 83 -15.50 17.31 -4.90
N LEU A 84 -15.62 17.77 -3.65
CA LEU A 84 -16.17 16.99 -2.54
C LEU A 84 -17.63 16.55 -2.78
N ARG A 85 -18.37 17.32 -3.58
CA ARG A 85 -19.77 17.01 -3.92
C ARG A 85 -19.86 16.06 -5.12
N ASP A 86 -19.08 16.33 -6.16
CA ASP A 86 -19.32 15.73 -7.47
C ASP A 86 -18.39 14.55 -7.78
N GLU A 87 -17.18 14.53 -7.20
CA GLU A 87 -16.11 13.60 -7.57
C GLU A 87 -15.67 12.71 -6.40
N PHE A 88 -15.55 13.28 -5.19
CA PHE A 88 -15.10 12.54 -4.01
C PHE A 88 -15.89 11.26 -3.73
N PRO A 89 -17.24 11.23 -3.81
CA PRO A 89 -18.01 9.99 -3.59
C PRO A 89 -17.68 8.87 -4.58
N LEU A 90 -17.04 9.18 -5.71
CA LEU A 90 -16.66 8.24 -6.76
C LEU A 90 -15.23 7.71 -6.61
N CYS A 91 -14.46 8.22 -5.64
CA CYS A 91 -13.07 7.83 -5.42
C CYS A 91 -12.88 6.43 -4.79
N ASP A 92 -13.97 5.77 -4.38
CA ASP A 92 -13.94 4.41 -3.85
C ASP A 92 -14.85 3.47 -4.65
N ALA A 93 -14.44 3.17 -5.88
CA ALA A 93 -15.12 2.19 -6.72
C ALA A 93 -15.15 0.81 -6.02
N PRO A 94 -16.32 0.14 -5.94
CA PRO A 94 -16.46 -1.13 -5.24
C PRO A 94 -15.57 -2.22 -5.85
N LEU A 95 -14.87 -2.95 -4.99
CA LEU A 95 -14.14 -4.16 -5.38
C LEU A 95 -15.14 -5.22 -5.85
N ALA A 96 -14.80 -5.95 -6.91
CA ALA A 96 -15.63 -7.04 -7.39
C ALA A 96 -15.87 -8.07 -6.28
N GLU A 97 -17.14 -8.37 -6.01
CA GLU A 97 -17.51 -9.41 -5.03
C GLU A 97 -17.03 -10.78 -5.52
N ILE A 98 -16.03 -11.33 -4.84
CA ILE A 98 -15.57 -12.69 -5.10
C ILE A 98 -16.56 -13.66 -4.45
N LYS A 99 -17.35 -14.35 -5.27
CA LYS A 99 -18.25 -15.44 -4.82
C LYS A 99 -17.44 -16.51 -4.07
N ASN A 100 -17.82 -16.78 -2.82
CA ASN A 100 -17.19 -17.84 -2.02
C ASN A 100 -17.58 -19.22 -2.58
N SER A 101 -16.67 -19.86 -3.32
CA SER A 101 -16.77 -21.26 -3.78
C SER A 101 -16.14 -22.24 -2.78
N GLU A 102 -16.05 -21.88 -1.49
CA GLU A 102 -15.38 -22.74 -0.47
C GLU A 102 -16.05 -24.12 -0.30
N LEU A 103 -17.28 -24.29 -0.80
CA LEU A 103 -18.15 -25.44 -0.56
C LEU A 103 -18.34 -26.37 -1.77
N GLU A 104 -17.70 -26.14 -2.91
CA GLU A 104 -17.87 -27.04 -4.07
C GLU A 104 -17.16 -28.39 -3.85
N PRO A 105 -17.85 -29.52 -4.07
CA PRO A 105 -17.26 -30.85 -3.96
C PRO A 105 -16.22 -31.06 -5.08
N LEU A 106 -15.17 -31.84 -4.77
CA LEU A 106 -14.19 -32.19 -5.80
C LEU A 106 -14.82 -33.09 -6.86
N PRO A 107 -14.39 -32.99 -8.14
CA PRO A 107 -14.71 -33.97 -9.15
C PRO A 107 -14.39 -35.40 -8.67
N ALA A 108 -15.23 -36.36 -9.05
CA ALA A 108 -15.07 -37.76 -8.63
C ALA A 108 -13.70 -38.34 -9.00
N SER A 109 -13.16 -37.98 -10.16
CA SER A 109 -11.83 -38.39 -10.62
C SER A 109 -10.69 -37.90 -9.72
N LEU A 110 -10.78 -36.68 -9.19
CA LEU A 110 -9.80 -36.16 -8.22
C LEU A 110 -9.99 -36.77 -6.83
N THR A 111 -11.24 -37.01 -6.44
CA THR A 111 -11.56 -37.65 -5.15
C THR A 111 -10.97 -39.06 -5.06
N GLN A 112 -10.98 -39.81 -6.16
CA GLN A 112 -10.43 -41.17 -6.25
C GLN A 112 -8.90 -41.24 -6.08
N LEU A 113 -8.18 -40.14 -6.34
CA LEU A 113 -6.73 -40.08 -6.15
C LEU A 113 -6.32 -39.89 -4.67
N ASN A 114 -7.29 -39.76 -3.77
CA ASN A 114 -7.11 -39.51 -2.34
C ASN A 114 -6.07 -38.41 -2.03
N PRO A 115 -6.19 -37.21 -2.63
CA PRO A 115 -5.18 -36.17 -2.46
C PRO A 115 -5.23 -35.55 -1.06
N GLN A 116 -4.10 -35.02 -0.61
CA GLN A 116 -4.10 -34.08 0.51
C GLN A 116 -4.64 -32.73 0.02
N ILE A 117 -5.75 -32.27 0.61
CA ILE A 117 -6.49 -31.08 0.13
C ILE A 117 -6.38 -29.96 1.14
N TYR A 118 -6.00 -28.78 0.65
CA TYR A 118 -6.07 -27.52 1.40
C TYR A 118 -7.06 -26.59 0.68
N ARG A 119 -8.20 -26.32 1.33
CA ARG A 119 -9.21 -25.40 0.79
C ARG A 119 -8.89 -23.96 1.19
N ALA A 120 -9.16 -23.03 0.27
CA ALA A 120 -8.92 -21.61 0.47
C ALA A 120 -9.84 -20.76 -0.42
N ARG A 121 -9.90 -19.46 -0.12
CA ARG A 121 -10.67 -18.49 -0.91
C ARG A 121 -9.98 -18.17 -2.23
N SER A 122 -10.51 -18.70 -3.32
CA SER A 122 -10.04 -18.37 -4.67
C SER A 122 -10.30 -16.90 -4.99
N VAL A 123 -9.32 -16.21 -5.58
CA VAL A 123 -9.48 -14.84 -6.09
C VAL A 123 -9.44 -14.77 -7.62
N CYS A 124 -9.10 -15.87 -8.31
CA CYS A 124 -9.26 -16.04 -9.75
C CYS A 124 -9.50 -17.51 -10.13
N SER A 125 -10.17 -17.76 -11.27
CA SER A 125 -10.38 -19.12 -11.80
C SER A 125 -9.13 -19.69 -12.49
N GLY A 126 -9.02 -21.03 -12.52
CA GLY A 126 -8.07 -21.81 -13.35
C GLY A 126 -7.39 -22.95 -12.59
N SER A 127 -6.50 -23.71 -13.25
CA SER A 127 -5.57 -24.70 -12.65
C SER A 127 -4.09 -24.41 -12.97
N ALA A 128 -3.16 -24.79 -12.08
CA ALA A 128 -1.72 -24.86 -12.37
C ALA A 128 -1.05 -25.95 -11.51
N GLY A 129 0.16 -26.39 -11.91
CA GLY A 129 0.92 -27.42 -11.22
C GLY A 129 2.40 -27.11 -11.22
N GLY A 130 3.03 -27.07 -10.04
CA GLY A 130 4.44 -26.74 -9.91
C GLY A 130 4.99 -27.13 -8.54
N VAL A 131 6.27 -26.83 -8.32
CA VAL A 131 6.91 -27.08 -7.02
C VAL A 131 6.40 -26.06 -6.01
N LEU A 132 5.93 -26.52 -4.84
CA LEU A 132 5.57 -25.62 -3.75
C LEU A 132 6.84 -24.93 -3.22
N THR A 133 6.95 -23.61 -3.43
CA THR A 133 8.14 -22.82 -3.10
C THR A 133 7.76 -21.75 -2.08
N PRO A 134 8.35 -21.76 -0.86
CA PRO A 134 8.10 -20.70 0.11
C PRO A 134 8.74 -19.39 -0.36
N LEU A 135 7.99 -18.29 -0.27
CA LEU A 135 8.50 -16.94 -0.44
C LEU A 135 8.53 -16.24 0.91
N SER A 136 9.67 -15.62 1.22
CA SER A 136 9.82 -14.83 2.43
C SER A 136 9.03 -13.53 2.31
N SER A 137 8.26 -13.21 3.34
CA SER A 137 7.66 -11.88 3.47
C SER A 137 8.73 -10.85 3.84
N LEU A 138 8.62 -9.65 3.28
CA LEU A 138 9.53 -8.55 3.55
C LEU A 138 9.42 -8.12 5.02
N ASP A 139 10.47 -8.24 5.84
CA ASP A 139 10.50 -7.69 7.20
C ASP A 139 11.64 -6.66 7.35
N LEU A 140 11.26 -5.39 7.50
CA LEU A 140 12.19 -4.28 7.68
C LEU A 140 12.97 -4.34 8.99
N ASN A 141 12.48 -5.09 9.98
CA ASN A 141 13.17 -5.28 11.26
C ASN A 141 14.17 -6.45 11.21
N ALA A 142 14.21 -7.21 10.11
CA ALA A 142 15.08 -8.37 9.92
C ALA A 142 16.16 -8.15 8.83
N LEU A 143 16.55 -6.90 8.57
CA LEU A 143 17.53 -6.52 7.54
C LEU A 143 19.00 -6.71 7.95
N GLY A 144 19.26 -7.21 9.15
CA GLY A 144 20.60 -7.31 9.73
C GLY A 144 21.12 -5.95 10.24
N GLU A 145 22.44 -5.81 10.38
CA GLU A 145 23.06 -4.54 10.77
C GLU A 145 22.80 -3.48 9.72
N LEU A 146 22.25 -2.33 10.09
CA LEU A 146 21.99 -1.22 9.16
C LEU A 146 23.26 -0.37 8.94
N PRO A 147 23.43 0.24 7.75
CA PRO A 147 24.51 1.20 7.50
C PRO A 147 24.60 2.29 8.58
N THR A 148 25.83 2.62 8.97
CA THR A 148 26.11 3.74 9.90
C THR A 148 25.89 5.09 9.21
N ALA A 149 25.50 6.09 9.99
CA ALA A 149 25.29 7.44 9.48
C ALA A 149 26.59 8.09 9.01
N ASN A 150 26.53 8.78 7.87
CA ASN A 150 27.52 9.77 7.45
C ASN A 150 27.18 11.14 8.07
N ASP A 151 27.81 12.20 7.59
CA ASP A 151 27.41 13.56 7.94
C ASP A 151 26.00 13.87 7.40
N THR A 152 25.32 14.81 8.07
CA THR A 152 23.91 15.15 7.81
C THR A 152 23.67 15.62 6.38
N GLU A 153 24.60 16.36 5.77
CA GLU A 153 24.45 16.86 4.40
C GLU A 153 24.49 15.71 3.38
N THR A 154 25.44 14.78 3.56
CA THR A 154 25.53 13.56 2.74
C THR A 154 24.27 12.70 2.87
N GLU A 155 23.76 12.48 4.09
CA GLU A 155 22.55 11.69 4.30
C GLU A 155 21.30 12.37 3.71
N GLN A 156 21.16 13.69 3.86
CA GLN A 156 20.06 14.43 3.24
C GLN A 156 20.09 14.37 1.71
N ALA A 157 21.28 14.55 1.12
CA ALA A 157 21.44 14.44 -0.33
C ALA A 157 21.15 13.01 -0.83
N ALA A 158 21.58 11.98 -0.10
CA ALA A 158 21.28 10.59 -0.43
C ALA A 158 19.78 10.30 -0.36
N LEU A 159 19.10 10.80 0.67
CA LEU A 159 17.64 10.67 0.83
C LEU A 159 16.88 11.36 -0.32
N ASP A 160 17.22 12.62 -0.61
CA ASP A 160 16.57 13.40 -1.67
C ASP A 160 16.75 12.72 -3.05
N ASN A 161 17.96 12.27 -3.36
CA ASN A 161 18.26 11.56 -4.60
C ASN A 161 17.53 10.21 -4.65
N GLY A 162 17.51 9.45 -3.55
CA GLY A 162 16.83 8.16 -3.45
C GLY A 162 15.33 8.27 -3.71
N LEU A 163 14.67 9.25 -3.08
CA LEU A 163 13.24 9.53 -3.31
C LEU A 163 12.97 9.94 -4.76
N ALA A 164 13.79 10.82 -5.32
CA ALA A 164 13.64 11.25 -6.72
C ALA A 164 13.82 10.09 -7.70
N MET A 165 14.76 9.19 -7.44
CA MET A 165 14.98 7.98 -8.25
C MET A 165 13.83 6.99 -8.13
N LEU A 166 13.33 6.74 -6.92
CA LEU A 166 12.19 5.87 -6.67
C LEU A 166 10.94 6.35 -7.40
N ILE A 167 10.62 7.64 -7.28
CA ILE A 167 9.47 8.22 -7.96
C ILE A 167 9.57 8.06 -9.47
N LYS A 168 10.73 8.37 -10.07
CA LYS A 168 10.97 8.19 -11.51
C LYS A 168 10.87 6.71 -11.93
N HIS A 169 11.36 5.79 -11.10
CA HIS A 169 11.27 4.37 -11.37
C HIS A 169 9.81 3.89 -11.39
N ILE A 170 8.99 4.35 -10.45
CA ILE A 170 7.56 4.05 -10.41
C ILE A 170 6.84 4.62 -11.64
N GLU A 171 7.09 5.90 -11.98
CA GLU A 171 6.53 6.55 -13.17
C GLU A 171 6.89 5.78 -14.46
N PHE A 172 8.13 5.30 -14.59
CA PHE A 172 8.55 4.50 -15.72
C PHE A 172 7.78 3.17 -15.80
N ARG A 173 7.63 2.45 -14.68
CA ARG A 173 6.84 1.19 -14.64
C ARG A 173 5.36 1.41 -14.96
N GLN A 174 4.80 2.58 -14.64
CA GLN A 174 3.40 2.89 -14.95
C GLN A 174 3.13 2.95 -16.47
N LEU A 175 4.11 3.32 -17.29
CA LEU A 175 3.95 3.43 -18.75
C LEU A 175 3.57 2.09 -19.41
N ASP A 176 4.07 0.98 -18.85
CA ASP A 176 3.86 -0.37 -19.37
C ASP A 176 2.82 -1.18 -18.56
N SER A 177 2.14 -0.55 -17.60
CA SER A 177 1.21 -1.21 -16.68
C SER A 177 -0.26 -0.94 -17.03
N ASP A 178 -1.11 -1.96 -16.95
CA ASP A 178 -2.55 -1.85 -17.19
C ASP A 178 -3.40 -2.03 -15.92
N GLY A 179 -4.62 -1.50 -15.97
CA GLY A 179 -5.68 -1.71 -14.99
C GLY A 179 -5.23 -1.67 -13.53
N ALA A 180 -5.26 -2.84 -12.87
CA ALA A 180 -4.97 -2.96 -11.45
C ALA A 180 -3.50 -2.69 -11.08
N ALA A 181 -2.55 -3.02 -11.96
CA ALA A 181 -1.12 -2.76 -11.72
C ALA A 181 -0.82 -1.26 -11.71
N SER A 182 -1.43 -0.51 -12.64
CA SER A 182 -1.32 0.95 -12.69
C SER A 182 -1.85 1.60 -11.40
N ALA A 183 -3.00 1.15 -10.90
CA ALA A 183 -3.58 1.67 -9.65
C ALA A 183 -2.73 1.36 -8.40
N ILE A 184 -2.00 0.25 -8.38
CA ILE A 184 -1.03 -0.07 -7.32
C ILE A 184 0.16 0.89 -7.39
N LEU A 185 0.74 1.07 -8.58
CA LEU A 185 1.88 1.94 -8.77
C LEU A 185 1.55 3.41 -8.47
N GLU A 186 0.32 3.86 -8.77
CA GLU A 186 -0.13 5.21 -8.40
C GLU A 186 -0.17 5.42 -6.89
N ALA A 187 -0.65 4.42 -6.14
CA ALA A 187 -0.61 4.46 -4.68
C ALA A 187 0.83 4.51 -4.15
N HIS A 188 1.75 3.74 -4.74
CA HIS A 188 3.18 3.79 -4.36
C HIS A 188 3.82 5.12 -4.69
N ARG A 189 3.48 5.71 -5.85
CA ARG A 189 3.94 7.04 -6.25
C ARG A 189 3.50 8.10 -5.24
N SER A 190 2.21 8.10 -4.88
CA SER A 190 1.63 9.00 -3.87
C SER A 190 2.37 8.86 -2.54
N LEU A 191 2.57 7.63 -2.04
CA LEU A 191 3.32 7.39 -0.79
C LEU A 191 4.79 7.84 -0.87
N ALA A 192 5.48 7.57 -1.97
CA ALA A 192 6.88 7.98 -2.14
C ALA A 192 7.05 9.51 -2.23
N GLY A 193 6.02 10.21 -2.72
CA GLY A 193 5.95 11.68 -2.78
C GLY A 193 5.32 12.34 -1.55
N ASP A 194 4.83 11.56 -0.58
CA ASP A 194 4.05 12.06 0.54
C ASP A 194 4.89 12.97 1.46
N ALA A 195 4.35 14.15 1.77
CA ALA A 195 5.04 15.17 2.55
C ALA A 195 5.31 14.74 4.01
N SER A 196 4.40 13.98 4.62
CA SER A 196 4.57 13.46 5.99
C SER A 196 5.64 12.37 6.05
N LEU A 197 5.70 11.49 5.05
CA LEU A 197 6.80 10.51 4.95
C LEU A 197 8.15 11.22 4.81
N ARG A 198 8.24 12.17 3.87
CA ARG A 198 9.46 12.96 3.65
C ARG A 198 9.91 13.67 4.92
N GLN A 199 9.00 14.32 5.63
CA GLN A 199 9.32 15.04 6.87
C GLN A 199 9.84 14.08 7.94
N HIS A 200 9.18 12.95 8.17
CA HIS A 200 9.60 11.98 9.19
C HIS A 200 10.98 11.38 8.87
N LEU A 201 11.28 11.13 7.59
CA LEU A 201 12.60 10.68 7.14
C LEU A 201 13.68 11.74 7.41
N LEU A 202 13.41 13.00 7.06
CA LEU A 202 14.33 14.12 7.29
C LEU A 202 14.58 14.35 8.78
N ASP A 203 13.54 14.29 9.61
CA ASP A 203 13.66 14.44 11.06
C ASP A 203 14.51 13.31 11.67
N GLY A 204 14.45 12.09 11.10
CA GLY A 204 15.35 11.00 11.46
C GLY A 204 16.82 11.32 11.14
N VAL A 205 17.10 11.78 9.92
CA VAL A 205 18.44 12.16 9.47
C VAL A 205 19.00 13.33 10.30
N LEU A 206 18.18 14.34 10.59
CA LEU A 206 18.57 15.48 11.43
C LEU A 206 18.87 15.09 12.88
N ARG A 207 18.28 14.00 13.38
CA ARG A 207 18.62 13.39 14.68
C ARG A 207 19.92 12.57 14.65
N GLY A 208 20.59 12.46 13.50
CA GLY A 208 21.84 11.73 13.33
C GLY A 208 21.67 10.26 12.95
N LEU A 209 20.49 9.85 12.50
CA LEU A 209 20.27 8.52 11.92
C LEU A 209 20.82 8.45 10.49
N SER A 210 21.28 7.27 10.08
CA SER A 210 21.49 7.01 8.65
C SER A 210 20.16 6.99 7.91
N CYS A 211 20.17 7.17 6.58
CA CYS A 211 18.97 6.99 5.76
C CYS A 211 18.31 5.63 6.04
N ALA A 212 19.10 4.55 6.13
CA ALA A 212 18.56 3.23 6.40
C ALA A 212 17.79 3.15 7.74
N GLN A 213 18.36 3.72 8.81
CA GLN A 213 17.72 3.76 10.12
C GLN A 213 16.46 4.63 10.10
N ALA A 214 16.54 5.82 9.50
CA ALA A 214 15.42 6.74 9.38
C ALA A 214 14.26 6.11 8.56
N ILE A 215 14.57 5.34 7.51
CA ILE A 215 13.59 4.62 6.71
C ILE A 215 12.88 3.53 7.51
N VAL A 216 13.62 2.68 8.22
CA VAL A 216 13.03 1.62 9.05
C VAL A 216 12.17 2.24 10.16
N GLU A 217 12.65 3.30 10.81
CA GLU A 217 11.89 4.01 11.83
C GLU A 217 10.59 4.62 11.28
N SER A 218 10.66 5.28 10.13
CA SER A 218 9.49 5.89 9.47
C SER A 218 8.48 4.84 9.03
N ALA A 219 8.95 3.74 8.43
CA ALA A 219 8.08 2.63 8.06
C ALA A 219 7.34 2.06 9.27
N ASN A 220 8.06 1.81 10.37
CA ASN A 220 7.48 1.33 11.62
C ASN A 220 6.47 2.32 12.21
N HIS A 221 6.76 3.63 12.18
CA HIS A 221 5.85 4.67 12.64
C HIS A 221 4.50 4.59 11.92
N PHE A 222 4.49 4.72 10.60
CA PHE A 222 3.24 4.73 9.82
C PHE A 222 2.55 3.36 9.81
N CYS A 223 3.29 2.25 9.81
CA CYS A 223 2.68 0.92 9.93
C CYS A 223 1.95 0.75 11.27
N ASN A 224 2.50 1.29 12.37
CA ASN A 224 1.85 1.26 13.67
C ASN A 224 0.60 2.17 13.71
N GLU A 225 0.63 3.31 13.01
CA GLU A 225 -0.56 4.15 12.86
C GLU A 225 -1.67 3.42 12.11
N PHE A 226 -1.34 2.77 11.00
CA PHE A 226 -2.31 1.98 10.22
C PHE A 226 -2.83 0.75 10.97
N ALA A 227 -1.98 0.07 11.73
CA ALA A 227 -2.40 -1.07 12.56
C ALA A 227 -3.45 -0.66 13.62
N ARG A 228 -3.46 0.62 14.02
CA ARG A 228 -4.43 1.19 14.96
C ARG A 228 -5.67 1.78 14.28
N ALA A 229 -5.70 1.84 12.96
CA ALA A 229 -6.84 2.37 12.21
C ALA A 229 -8.05 1.45 12.33
N SER A 230 -9.25 2.05 12.31
CA SER A 230 -10.52 1.35 12.51
C SER A 230 -10.94 0.51 11.29
N SER A 231 -10.40 0.82 10.10
CA SER A 231 -10.70 0.13 8.85
C SER A 231 -9.71 -1.00 8.57
N SER A 232 -10.20 -2.22 8.33
CA SER A 232 -9.36 -3.35 7.90
C SER A 232 -8.67 -3.07 6.57
N TYR A 233 -9.29 -2.26 5.70
CA TYR A 233 -8.69 -1.86 4.44
C TYR A 233 -7.45 -0.97 4.66
N LEU A 234 -7.47 -0.09 5.67
CA LEU A 234 -6.31 0.73 6.04
C LEU A 234 -5.15 -0.12 6.56
N GLN A 235 -5.46 -1.17 7.33
CA GLN A 235 -4.45 -2.10 7.84
C GLN A 235 -3.76 -2.88 6.71
N GLU A 236 -4.51 -3.27 5.66
CA GLU A 236 -3.96 -3.96 4.49
C GLU A 236 -2.95 -3.10 3.69
N ARG A 237 -2.99 -1.78 3.85
CA ARG A 237 -2.10 -0.82 3.18
C ARG A 237 -0.80 -0.54 3.92
N ALA A 238 -0.62 -1.06 5.14
CA ALA A 238 0.69 -1.04 5.81
C ALA A 238 1.77 -1.77 5.00
N LEU A 239 1.38 -2.74 4.18
CA LEU A 239 2.26 -3.40 3.22
C LEU A 239 2.80 -2.43 2.16
N ASP A 240 2.02 -1.45 1.71
CA ASP A 240 2.48 -0.49 0.70
C ASP A 240 3.57 0.43 1.25
N VAL A 241 3.42 0.89 2.50
CA VAL A 241 4.46 1.72 3.14
C VAL A 241 5.73 0.90 3.37
N ARG A 242 5.62 -0.33 3.87
CA ARG A 242 6.80 -1.23 4.00
C ARG A 242 7.50 -1.42 2.67
N ASP A 243 6.73 -1.61 1.60
CA ASP A 243 7.23 -1.82 0.26
C ASP A 243 7.94 -0.59 -0.30
N VAL A 244 7.31 0.59 -0.25
CA VAL A 244 7.91 1.85 -0.68
C VAL A 244 9.19 2.16 0.11
N CYS A 245 9.18 1.95 1.42
CA CYS A 245 10.36 2.14 2.26
C CYS A 245 11.47 1.15 1.89
N PHE A 246 11.16 -0.10 1.58
CA PHE A 246 12.17 -1.06 1.15
C PHE A 246 12.75 -0.72 -0.23
N GLN A 247 11.92 -0.33 -1.19
CA GLN A 247 12.40 0.13 -2.50
C GLN A 247 13.29 1.38 -2.34
N LEU A 248 12.98 2.28 -1.41
CA LEU A 248 13.83 3.42 -1.10
C LEU A 248 15.21 2.99 -0.57
N LEU A 249 15.29 1.97 0.29
CA LEU A 249 16.57 1.39 0.71
C LEU A 249 17.38 0.88 -0.48
N GLN A 250 16.72 0.23 -1.44
CA GLN A 250 17.37 -0.28 -2.66
C GLN A 250 17.87 0.85 -3.55
N HIS A 251 17.13 1.96 -3.68
CA HIS A 251 17.59 3.10 -4.47
C HIS A 251 18.76 3.84 -3.84
N ILE A 252 18.86 3.88 -2.50
CA ILE A 252 19.97 4.56 -1.80
C ILE A 252 21.22 3.69 -1.74
N TYR A 253 21.07 2.40 -1.42
CA TYR A 253 22.21 1.51 -1.11
C TYR A 253 22.43 0.37 -2.11
N GLY A 254 21.51 0.18 -3.05
CA GLY A 254 21.56 -0.87 -4.08
C GLY A 254 20.97 -2.21 -3.62
N GLU A 255 20.49 -2.98 -4.61
CA GLU A 255 19.92 -4.32 -4.40
C GLU A 255 20.93 -5.35 -3.88
N GLN A 256 22.23 -5.13 -4.11
CA GLN A 256 23.26 -6.00 -3.53
C GLN A 256 23.30 -5.90 -2.01
N ARG A 257 22.98 -4.71 -1.46
CA ARG A 257 22.90 -4.49 -0.02
C ARG A 257 21.54 -4.91 0.54
N PHE A 258 20.47 -4.63 -0.20
CA PHE A 258 19.09 -4.96 0.16
C PHE A 258 18.44 -5.79 -0.96
N PRO A 259 18.70 -7.11 -1.02
CA PRO A 259 18.20 -7.94 -2.10
C PRO A 259 16.69 -8.14 -2.02
N ALA A 260 16.02 -8.12 -3.16
CA ALA A 260 14.60 -8.41 -3.24
C ALA A 260 14.31 -9.82 -2.67
N PRO A 261 13.24 -10.00 -1.87
CA PRO A 261 12.95 -11.28 -1.26
C PRO A 261 12.39 -12.28 -2.29
N GLY A 262 13.25 -13.21 -2.70
CA GLY A 262 12.88 -14.46 -3.37
C GLY A 262 12.75 -14.36 -4.90
N GLN A 263 13.77 -14.84 -5.62
CA GLN A 263 13.66 -15.10 -7.06
C GLN A 263 13.27 -16.55 -7.33
N LEU A 264 12.36 -16.77 -8.28
CA LEU A 264 12.00 -18.11 -8.73
C LEU A 264 13.02 -18.61 -9.75
N THR A 265 13.49 -19.84 -9.57
CA THR A 265 14.45 -20.50 -10.47
C THR A 265 13.82 -21.63 -11.30
N ARG A 266 12.55 -21.93 -11.06
CA ARG A 266 11.79 -23.01 -11.70
C ARG A 266 10.28 -22.78 -11.59
N PRO A 267 9.46 -23.42 -12.45
CA PRO A 267 8.01 -23.47 -12.31
C PRO A 267 7.55 -23.79 -10.89
N SER A 268 6.93 -22.80 -10.24
CA SER A 268 6.59 -22.86 -8.82
C SER A 268 5.13 -22.49 -8.53
N ILE A 269 4.61 -23.08 -7.46
CA ILE A 269 3.45 -22.59 -6.71
C ILE A 269 4.01 -21.86 -5.48
N CYS A 270 3.97 -20.53 -5.48
CA CYS A 270 4.56 -19.72 -4.42
C CYS A 270 3.70 -19.77 -3.16
N MET A 271 4.29 -19.92 -1.97
CA MET A 271 3.58 -19.83 -0.69
C MET A 271 4.22 -18.76 0.20
N ALA A 272 3.48 -17.71 0.55
CA ALA A 272 3.94 -16.63 1.42
C ALA A 272 2.94 -16.37 2.56
N GLU A 273 3.37 -15.78 3.67
CA GLU A 273 2.41 -15.22 4.65
C GLU A 273 1.77 -13.94 4.07
N GLU A 274 2.61 -13.04 3.58
CA GLU A 274 2.24 -11.79 2.90
C GLU A 274 3.14 -11.60 1.67
N LEU A 275 2.58 -11.04 0.59
CA LEU A 275 3.34 -10.54 -0.56
C LEU A 275 3.16 -9.03 -0.63
N THR A 276 4.26 -8.29 -0.71
CA THR A 276 4.18 -6.88 -1.07
C THR A 276 3.78 -6.72 -2.53
N PRO A 277 3.23 -5.57 -2.93
CA PRO A 277 2.90 -5.35 -4.33
C PRO A 277 4.12 -5.43 -5.27
N SER A 278 5.30 -4.94 -4.88
CA SER A 278 6.54 -5.11 -5.65
C SER A 278 6.88 -6.58 -5.87
N GLN A 279 6.90 -7.38 -4.79
CA GLN A 279 7.12 -8.82 -4.88
C GLN A 279 6.12 -9.46 -5.84
N PHE A 280 4.84 -9.10 -5.75
CA PHE A 280 3.82 -9.64 -6.64
C PHE A 280 4.02 -9.24 -8.11
N LEU A 281 4.37 -7.98 -8.39
CA LEU A 281 4.61 -7.47 -9.73
C LEU A 281 5.91 -8.01 -10.37
N GLU A 282 6.92 -8.31 -9.54
CA GLU A 282 8.23 -8.82 -9.97
C GLU A 282 8.29 -10.33 -10.18
N LEU A 283 7.24 -11.08 -9.80
CA LEU A 283 7.16 -12.50 -10.09
C LEU A 283 7.18 -12.73 -11.60
N ASP A 284 8.26 -13.36 -12.09
CA ASP A 284 8.39 -13.73 -13.50
C ASP A 284 7.20 -14.62 -13.89
N LYS A 285 6.38 -14.12 -14.82
CA LYS A 285 5.17 -14.79 -15.30
C LYS A 285 5.47 -16.12 -16.00
N ASN A 286 6.70 -16.34 -16.46
CA ASN A 286 7.12 -17.59 -17.09
C ASN A 286 7.50 -18.67 -16.06
N LEU A 287 7.97 -18.27 -14.87
CA LEU A 287 8.43 -19.18 -13.81
C LEU A 287 7.42 -19.28 -12.65
N SER A 288 6.59 -18.26 -12.46
CA SER A 288 5.48 -18.24 -11.53
C SER A 288 4.25 -18.81 -12.23
N GLN A 289 3.94 -20.08 -11.93
CA GLN A 289 2.74 -20.70 -12.46
C GLN A 289 1.51 -20.37 -11.61
N ARG A 290 1.71 -20.01 -10.32
CA ARG A 290 0.70 -19.54 -9.37
C ARG A 290 1.35 -19.03 -8.09
N SER A 291 0.69 -18.07 -7.43
CA SER A 291 0.98 -17.68 -6.05
C SER A 291 -0.08 -18.19 -5.09
N ALA A 292 0.24 -18.24 -3.80
CA ALA A 292 -0.62 -18.58 -2.69
C ALA A 292 -0.20 -17.76 -1.46
N VAL A 293 -1.07 -16.88 -0.97
CA VAL A 293 -0.79 -16.00 0.17
C VAL A 293 -1.63 -16.38 1.38
N LYS A 294 -0.97 -16.85 2.44
CA LYS A 294 -1.52 -17.22 3.75
C LYS A 294 -1.83 -15.98 4.58
N LYS A 295 -3.00 -15.38 4.37
CA LYS A 295 -3.51 -14.31 5.23
C LYS A 295 -3.84 -14.87 6.62
N ARG A 296 -3.13 -14.44 7.68
CA ARG A 296 -3.53 -14.73 9.08
C ARG A 296 -4.78 -13.92 9.41
N ARG A 297 -5.85 -14.57 9.85
CA ARG A 297 -6.95 -13.86 10.51
C ARG A 297 -6.47 -13.42 11.90
N HIS A 298 -6.23 -12.14 12.11
CA HIS A 298 -6.23 -11.57 13.45
C HIS A 298 -7.68 -11.48 13.91
N HIS A 299 -8.18 -12.50 14.62
CA HIS A 299 -9.18 -12.42 15.68
C HIS A 299 -9.15 -13.76 16.43
N PHE A 300 -8.68 -13.75 17.67
CA PHE A 300 -8.74 -14.91 18.55
C PHE A 300 -10.19 -15.11 19.02
N ALA A 301 -10.81 -16.20 18.56
CA ALA A 301 -11.71 -17.03 19.36
C ALA A 301 -11.40 -18.48 18.98
N HIS A 302 -11.28 -19.34 19.99
CA HIS A 302 -10.75 -20.70 19.90
C HIS A 302 -11.19 -21.49 18.66
N GLY A 303 -10.20 -21.99 17.91
CA GLY A 303 -10.32 -23.20 17.11
C GLY A 303 -10.69 -23.04 15.64
N ASP A 304 -9.92 -22.31 14.84
CA ASP A 304 -9.66 -22.70 13.43
C ASP A 304 -8.59 -21.80 12.78
N SER A 305 -7.35 -22.28 12.76
CA SER A 305 -6.21 -21.61 12.12
C SER A 305 -6.09 -22.06 10.66
N ARG A 306 -6.93 -21.54 9.75
CA ARG A 306 -6.89 -21.93 8.32
C ARG A 306 -6.12 -20.93 7.46
N PRO A 307 -5.26 -21.39 6.53
CA PRO A 307 -4.52 -20.52 5.62
C PRO A 307 -5.42 -19.98 4.50
N LEU A 308 -5.24 -18.70 4.15
CA LEU A 308 -5.74 -18.12 2.89
C LEU A 308 -4.80 -18.51 1.73
N ILE A 309 -5.28 -18.55 0.49
CA ILE A 309 -4.46 -18.77 -0.72
C ILE A 309 -5.07 -17.89 -1.83
N GLN A 310 -4.29 -16.96 -2.38
CA GLN A 310 -4.69 -16.03 -3.46
C GLN A 310 -4.05 -16.42 -4.79
N HIS A 311 -4.80 -16.46 -5.90
CA HIS A 311 -4.35 -16.74 -7.28
C HIS A 311 -4.70 -15.61 -8.27
N SER A 312 -3.91 -15.34 -9.32
CA SER A 312 -4.20 -14.28 -10.33
C SER A 312 -4.11 -14.69 -11.82
N HIS A 313 -5.24 -14.49 -12.53
CA HIS A 313 -5.55 -14.04 -13.90
C HIS A 313 -5.08 -14.69 -15.24
N PRO A 314 -5.80 -14.44 -16.38
CA PRO A 314 -6.07 -15.43 -17.43
C PRO A 314 -5.51 -15.05 -18.81
N GLY A 315 -4.89 -15.99 -19.50
CA GLY A 315 -4.46 -15.75 -20.88
C GLY A 315 -3.62 -16.87 -21.45
N TRP A 316 -4.14 -18.10 -21.45
CA TRP A 316 -3.50 -19.20 -22.16
C TRP A 316 -4.57 -19.96 -22.95
N ARG A 317 -4.58 -19.73 -24.26
CA ARG A 317 -5.06 -20.74 -25.22
C ARG A 317 -3.94 -21.76 -25.30
N GLY A 318 -4.26 -23.01 -24.95
CA GLY A 318 -3.33 -24.11 -25.12
C GLY A 318 -3.14 -24.42 -26.59
N ASP A 319 -1.89 -24.74 -26.93
CA ASP A 319 -1.52 -25.85 -27.79
C ASP A 319 -0.38 -26.60 -27.09
#